data_AF-A0A1R3KUW2-F1
#
_entry.id   AF-A0A1R3KUW2-F1
#
_cell.length_a   1.000
_cell.length_b   1.000
_cell.length_c   1.000
_cell.angle_alpha   90.00
_cell.angle_beta   90.00
_cell.angle_gamma   90.00
#
_symmetry.space_group_name_H-M   'P 1'
#
loop_
_entity.id
_entity.type
_entity.pdbx_description
1 polymer ?
#
loop_
_entity_poly.entity_id
_entity_poly.type
_entity_poly.pdbx_seq_one_letter_code
_entity_poly.pdbx_strand_id
1 'polypeptide(L)' 'TDSLKDTEASMDDSSEQNLDNLDKIGNDLLTKLVSAVNLETGLLEPIDPDEKVTNADALIDFASKLVAERNRRRQAQFST' A
#
# COMPACT_ATOMS: atom_id res chain seq x y z
N THR A 1 8.49 10.15 -8.48
CA THR A 1 9.16 10.19 -7.17
C THR A 1 8.12 9.95 -6.10
N ASP A 2 8.50 9.41 -4.94
CA ASP A 2 7.62 9.47 -3.77
C ASP A 2 7.34 10.95 -3.45
N SER A 3 6.12 11.31 -3.08
CA SER A 3 5.71 12.71 -2.92
C SER A 3 6.17 13.34 -1.61
N LEU A 4 7.16 12.73 -0.95
CA LEU A 4 7.76 13.19 0.30
C LEU A 4 8.60 14.45 0.05
N LYS A 5 8.61 15.39 1.00
CA LYS A 5 9.54 16.52 0.98
C LYS A 5 10.79 16.13 1.76
N ASP A 6 11.82 16.96 1.70
CA ASP A 6 13.16 16.64 2.21
C ASP A 6 13.17 16.18 3.67
N THR A 7 12.35 16.79 4.55
CA THR A 7 12.26 16.39 5.95
C THR A 7 11.59 15.02 6.11
N GLU A 8 10.49 14.77 5.39
CA GLU A 8 9.80 13.47 5.41
C GLU A 8 10.61 12.36 4.73
N ALA A 9 11.53 12.72 3.83
CA ALA A 9 12.46 11.79 3.19
C ALA A 9 13.68 11.46 4.07
N SER A 10 13.93 12.22 5.16
CA SER A 10 15.04 11.95 6.08
C SER A 10 14.76 10.69 6.89
N MET A 11 15.64 9.69 6.76
CA MET A 11 15.45 8.38 7.41
C MET A 11 15.83 8.38 8.90
N ASP A 12 16.54 9.41 9.37
CA ASP A 12 17.05 9.56 10.73
C ASP A 12 16.33 10.64 11.55
N ASP A 13 15.35 11.34 10.97
CA ASP A 13 14.56 12.34 11.68
C ASP A 13 13.38 11.69 12.41
N SER A 14 13.57 11.44 13.71
CA SER A 14 12.53 10.93 14.60
C SER A 14 11.82 12.03 15.41
N SER A 15 11.82 13.28 14.93
CA SER A 15 11.05 14.34 15.57
C SER A 15 9.55 14.02 15.52
N GLU A 16 8.81 14.40 16.57
CA GLU A 16 7.36 14.18 16.66
C GLU A 16 6.63 14.74 15.44
N GLN A 17 7.05 15.92 14.96
CA GLN A 17 6.50 16.55 13.76
C GLN A 17 6.69 15.70 12.50
N ASN A 18 7.86 15.09 12.32
CA ASN A 18 8.13 14.25 11.15
C ASN A 18 7.29 12.96 11.21
N LEU A 19 7.22 12.33 12.38
CA LEU A 19 6.41 11.12 12.59
C LEU A 19 4.92 11.38 12.34
N ASP A 20 4.37 12.50 12.84
CA ASP A 20 2.98 12.90 12.60
C ASP A 20 2.69 13.18 11.12
N ASN A 21 3.68 13.73 10.39
CA ASN A 21 3.55 13.96 8.96
C ASN A 21 3.57 12.64 8.18
N LEU A 22 4.46 11.72 8.53
CA LEU A 22 4.54 10.40 7.90
C LEU A 22 3.27 9.56 8.14
N ASP A 23 2.68 9.65 9.34
CA ASP A 23 1.38 9.00 9.62
C ASP A 23 0.27 9.55 8.71
N LYS A 24 0.17 10.88 8.57
CA LYS A 24 -0.80 11.51 7.65
C LYS A 24 -0.58 11.06 6.21
N ILE A 25 0.68 11.04 5.74
CA ILE A 25 1.02 10.60 4.39
C ILE A 25 0.62 9.14 4.17
N GLY A 26 0.87 8.27 5.14
CA GLY A 26 0.46 6.86 5.09
C GLY A 26 -1.04 6.69 4.98
N ASN A 27 -1.82 7.45 5.76
CA ASN A 27 -3.27 7.44 5.69
C ASN A 27 -3.79 8.00 4.34
N ASP A 28 -3.20 9.08 3.84
CA ASP A 28 -3.57 9.65 2.55
C ASP A 28 -3.29 8.68 1.38
N LEU A 29 -2.20 7.90 1.46
CA LEU A 29 -1.85 6.89 0.46
C LEU A 29 -2.93 5.81 0.30
N LEU A 30 -3.68 5.50 1.35
CA LEU A 30 -4.79 4.53 1.28
C LEU A 30 -5.89 4.98 0.31
N THR A 31 -6.11 6.30 0.19
CA THR A 31 -7.14 6.88 -0.69
C THR A 31 -6.69 7.03 -2.14
N LYS A 32 -5.38 6.94 -2.42
CA LYS A 32 -4.83 7.05 -3.77
C LYS A 32 -5.10 5.77 -4.56
N LEU A 33 -5.13 5.91 -5.89
CA LEU A 33 -5.26 4.78 -6.81
C LEU A 33 -4.05 3.85 -6.75
N VAL A 34 -4.29 2.56 -6.98
CA VAL A 34 -3.22 1.59 -7.13
C VAL A 34 -2.34 1.99 -8.31
N SER A 35 -1.05 2.13 -8.03
CA SER A 35 -0.05 2.59 -9.00
C SER A 35 1.10 1.61 -9.10
N ALA A 36 1.70 1.51 -10.27
CA ALA A 36 2.93 0.76 -10.53
C ALA A 36 4.02 1.68 -11.07
N VAL A 37 5.27 1.25 -10.94
CA VAL A 37 6.39 1.96 -11.58
C VAL A 37 6.33 1.69 -13.07
N ASN A 38 6.18 2.75 -13.86
CA ASN A 38 6.42 2.71 -15.29
C ASN A 38 7.93 2.56 -15.52
N LEU A 39 8.33 1.45 -16.15
CA LEU A 39 9.75 1.10 -16.32
C LEU A 39 10.50 2.02 -17.30
N GLU A 40 9.80 2.72 -18.18
CA GLU A 40 10.38 3.67 -19.12
C GLU A 40 10.61 5.03 -18.46
N THR A 41 9.60 5.55 -17.74
CA THR A 41 9.65 6.88 -17.13
C THR A 41 10.26 6.86 -15.71
N GLY A 42 10.26 5.70 -15.06
CA GLY A 42 10.63 5.54 -13.65
C GLY A 42 9.61 6.17 -12.68
N LEU A 43 8.45 6.60 -13.17
CA LEU A 43 7.41 7.26 -12.37
C LEU A 43 6.36 6.26 -11.89
N LEU A 44 5.75 6.57 -10.75
CA LEU A 44 4.57 5.85 -10.27
C LEU A 44 3.35 6.35 -11.03
N GLU A 45 2.68 5.44 -11.73
CA GLU A 45 1.51 5.72 -12.56
C GLU A 45 0.38 4.74 -12.20
N PRO A 46 -0.89 5.17 -12.19
CA PRO A 46 -2.03 4.28 -11.98
C PRO A 46 -2.00 3.09 -12.95
N ILE A 47 -2.23 1.87 -12.44
CA ILE A 47 -2.16 0.64 -13.26
C ILE A 47 -3.27 0.62 -14.30
N ASP A 48 -4.47 1.00 -13.90
CA ASP A 48 -5.62 1.14 -14.78
C ASP A 48 -6.23 2.54 -14.55
N PRO A 49 -6.11 3.47 -15.52
CA PRO A 49 -6.67 4.81 -15.40
C PRO A 49 -8.20 4.81 -15.37
N ASP A 50 -8.84 3.79 -15.94
CA ASP A 50 -10.29 3.67 -16.03
C ASP A 50 -10.87 2.97 -14.79
N GLU A 51 -10.10 2.07 -14.17
CA GLU A 51 -10.46 1.39 -12.93
C GLU A 51 -10.03 2.20 -11.68
N LYS A 52 -11.00 2.81 -11.00
CA LYS A 52 -10.76 3.64 -9.80
C LYS A 52 -10.56 2.81 -8.53
N VAL A 53 -9.65 1.84 -8.55
CA VAL A 53 -9.33 1.02 -7.38
C VAL A 53 -8.32 1.74 -6.50
N THR A 54 -8.67 2.00 -5.24
CA THR A 54 -7.76 2.62 -4.27
C THR A 54 -6.83 1.58 -3.62
N ASN A 55 -5.74 2.04 -3.02
CA ASN A 55 -4.85 1.17 -2.24
C ASN A 55 -5.60 0.50 -1.08
N ALA A 56 -6.54 1.21 -0.43
CA ALA A 56 -7.40 0.63 0.60
C ALA A 56 -8.23 -0.55 0.07
N ASP A 57 -8.88 -0.39 -1.08
CA ASP A 57 -9.71 -1.43 -1.70
C ASP A 57 -8.86 -2.67 -2.02
N ALA A 58 -7.68 -2.46 -2.63
CA ALA A 58 -6.76 -3.54 -2.96
C ALA A 58 -6.24 -4.28 -1.71
N LEU A 59 -5.97 -3.56 -0.61
CA LEU A 59 -5.55 -4.18 0.65
C LEU A 59 -6.68 -4.99 1.30
N ILE A 60 -7.94 -4.54 1.21
CA ILE A 60 -9.11 -5.27 1.71
C ILE A 60 -9.30 -6.58 0.93
N ASP A 61 -9.20 -6.53 -0.40
CA ASP A 61 -9.26 -7.72 -1.25
C ASP A 61 -8.09 -8.67 -0.94
N PHE A 62 -6.88 -8.14 -0.79
CA PHE A 62 -5.70 -8.93 -0.42
C PHE A 62 -5.88 -9.61 0.94
N ALA A 63 -6.38 -8.90 1.96
CA ALA A 63 -6.68 -9.48 3.27
C ALA A 63 -7.71 -10.62 3.17
N SER A 64 -8.73 -10.47 2.32
CA SER A 64 -9.74 -11.51 2.06
C SER A 64 -9.10 -12.77 1.46
N LYS A 65 -8.20 -12.61 0.47
CA LYS A 65 -7.43 -13.70 -0.14
C LYS A 65 -6.56 -14.42 0.88
N LEU A 66 -5.88 -13.68 1.77
CA LEU A 66 -5.06 -14.27 2.83
C LEU A 66 -5.89 -15.12 3.80
N VAL A 67 -7.08 -14.64 4.19
CA VAL A 67 -8.00 -15.39 5.08
C VAL A 67 -8.49 -16.66 4.39
N ALA A 68 -8.88 -16.58 3.11
CA ALA A 68 -9.33 -17.73 2.34
C ALA A 68 -8.23 -18.82 2.27
N GLU A 69 -7.01 -18.42 1.95
CA GLU A 69 -5.87 -19.35 1.85
C GLU A 69 -5.52 -19.97 3.22
N ARG A 70 -5.53 -19.17 4.30
CA ARG A 70 -5.35 -19.68 5.67
C ARG A 70 -6.38 -20.75 6.00
N ASN A 71 -7.65 -20.51 5.69
CA ASN A 71 -8.74 -21.45 5.99
C ASN A 71 -8.60 -22.75 5.17
N ARG A 72 -8.26 -22.63 3.88
CA ARG A 72 -8.00 -23.78 2.99
C ARG A 72 -6.90 -24.68 3.54
N ARG A 73 -5.78 -24.09 3.98
CA ARG A 73 -4.65 -24.84 4.57
C ARG A 73 -5.04 -25.55 5.87
N ARG A 74 -5.82 -24.89 6.73
CA ARG A 74 -6.31 -25.51 7.97
C ARG A 74 -7.22 -26.70 7.69
N GLN A 75 -8.17 -26.58 6.75
CA GLN A 75 -9.07 -27.68 6.38
C GLN A 75 -8.31 -28.90 5.84
N ALA A 76 -7.26 -28.68 5.04
CA ALA A 76 -6.40 -29.75 4.55
C ALA A 76 -5.66 -30.48 5.69
N GLN A 77 -5.23 -29.76 6.73
CA GLN A 77 -4.59 -30.34 7.90
C GLN A 77 -5.54 -31.17 8.77
N PHE A 78 -6.83 -30.80 8.85
CA PHE A 78 -7.83 -31.57 9.62
C PHE A 78 -8.38 -32.79 8.87
N SER A 79 -8.13 -32.89 7.56
CA SER A 79 -8.58 -34.01 6.73
C SER A 79 -7.53 -35.13 6.60
N THR A 80 -6.39 -34.99 7.29
CA THR A 80 -5.28 -35.96 7.35
C THR A 80 -5.18 -36.51 8.77
#